data_AF-A0A3S2Y4W1-F1
#
_entry.id   AF-A0A3S2Y4W1-F1
#
_cell.length_a   1.000
_cell.length_b   1.000
_cell.length_c   1.000
_cell.angle_alpha   90.00
_cell.angle_beta   90.00
_cell.angle_gamma   90.00
#
_symmetry.space_group_name_H-M   'P 1'
#
loop_
_entity.id
_entity.type
_entity.pdbx_description
1 polymer ?
#
loop_
_entity_poly.entity_id
_entity_poly.type
_entity_poly.pdbx_seq_one_letter_code
_entity_poly.pdbx_strand_id
1 'polypeptide(L)'
;MYDLIAGLRIVEVSAFVAAPFAPLTLSQLGADVIRIDPEGGGIDYRRRPLSDDQTSLYWAGLNKGKRSVALDLRSADGQEKVDQPGIGKHLSAGSPINFVGEKRQPVRPAVQVGQDTHAVLRNVSSGRFGSSMLPE
;
A
#
# COMPACT_ATOMS: atom_id res chain seq x y z
N MET A 1 -16.14 -19.98 -13.24
CA MET A 1 -15.67 -18.57 -13.32
C MET A 1 -16.19 -18.04 -14.65
N TYR A 2 -16.66 -16.80 -14.70
CA TYR A 2 -17.19 -16.23 -15.94
C TYR A 2 -16.05 -15.61 -16.76
N ASP A 3 -16.21 -15.54 -18.08
CA ASP A 3 -15.23 -14.94 -19.00
C ASP A 3 -15.73 -13.61 -19.60
N LEU A 4 -16.57 -12.88 -18.84
CA LEU A 4 -17.22 -11.65 -19.32
C LEU A 4 -16.23 -10.54 -19.66
N ILE A 5 -15.09 -10.51 -18.96
CA ILE A 5 -14.00 -9.54 -19.17
C ILE A 5 -12.66 -10.24 -19.37
N ALA A 6 -12.70 -11.43 -19.99
CA ALA A 6 -11.49 -12.16 -20.37
C ALA A 6 -10.57 -11.27 -21.23
N GLY A 7 -9.28 -11.27 -20.90
CA GLY A 7 -8.27 -10.40 -21.52
C GLY A 7 -7.95 -9.12 -20.76
N LEU A 8 -8.77 -8.73 -19.76
CA LEU A 8 -8.42 -7.63 -18.86
C LEU A 8 -7.36 -8.09 -17.86
N ARG A 9 -6.21 -7.40 -17.82
CA ARG A 9 -5.17 -7.60 -16.80
C ARG A 9 -5.15 -6.45 -15.81
N ILE A 10 -5.10 -6.77 -14.52
CA ILE A 10 -5.12 -5.81 -13.42
C ILE A 10 -3.89 -6.01 -12.55
N VAL A 11 -3.11 -4.94 -12.38
CA VAL A 11 -2.05 -4.86 -11.37
C VAL A 11 -2.65 -4.23 -10.12
N GLU A 12 -2.70 -4.98 -9.03
CA GLU A 12 -3.29 -4.58 -7.76
C GLU A 12 -2.20 -4.23 -6.74
N VAL A 13 -2.18 -2.98 -6.28
CA VAL A 13 -1.43 -2.54 -5.10
C VAL A 13 -2.45 -2.05 -4.09
N SER A 14 -2.82 -2.90 -3.13
CA SER A 14 -3.97 -2.65 -2.26
C SER A 14 -3.74 -3.19 -0.85
N ALA A 15 -4.49 -2.69 0.12
CA ALA A 15 -4.50 -3.22 1.48
C ALA A 15 -5.91 -3.16 2.09
N PHE A 16 -6.08 -3.96 3.13
CA PHE A 16 -7.28 -4.10 3.95
C PHE A 16 -8.44 -4.77 3.21
N VAL A 17 -9.62 -4.15 3.18
CA VAL A 17 -10.86 -4.84 2.78
C VAL A 17 -11.43 -4.25 1.50
N ALA A 18 -11.73 -2.95 1.50
CA ALA A 18 -12.41 -2.31 0.38
C ALA A 18 -11.61 -2.41 -0.93
N ALA A 19 -10.31 -2.11 -0.86
CA ALA A 19 -9.46 -2.08 -2.04
C ALA A 19 -9.26 -3.46 -2.70
N PRO A 20 -8.93 -4.56 -1.97
CA PRO A 20 -8.81 -5.88 -2.59
C PRO A 20 -10.15 -6.53 -3.00
N PHE A 21 -11.28 -6.06 -2.49
CA PHE A 21 -12.60 -6.59 -2.86
C PHE A 21 -12.98 -6.29 -4.32
N ALA A 22 -12.63 -5.11 -4.84
CA ALA A 22 -12.96 -4.76 -6.22
C ALA A 22 -12.21 -5.65 -7.24
N PRO A 23 -10.87 -5.84 -7.16
CA PRO A 23 -10.15 -6.78 -8.03
C PRO A 23 -10.57 -8.23 -7.82
N LEU A 24 -10.96 -8.65 -6.61
CA LEU A 24 -11.53 -9.98 -6.40
C LEU A 24 -12.79 -10.18 -7.25
N THR A 25 -13.70 -9.21 -7.22
CA THR A 25 -14.92 -9.25 -8.04
C THR A 25 -14.57 -9.32 -9.52
N LEU A 26 -13.63 -8.50 -9.99
CA LEU A 26 -13.20 -8.50 -11.40
C LEU A 26 -12.53 -9.83 -11.80
N SER A 27 -11.75 -10.44 -10.91
CA SER A 27 -11.18 -11.77 -11.13
C SER A 27 -12.27 -12.83 -11.32
N GLN A 28 -13.34 -12.79 -10.52
CA GLN A 28 -14.46 -13.71 -10.64
C GLN A 28 -15.25 -13.55 -11.97
N LEU A 29 -15.16 -12.38 -12.60
CA LEU A 29 -15.73 -12.07 -13.92
C LEU A 29 -14.78 -12.37 -15.10
N GLY A 30 -13.56 -12.86 -14.82
CA GLY A 30 -12.62 -13.33 -15.85
C GLY A 30 -11.37 -12.48 -16.02
N ALA A 31 -11.14 -11.46 -15.19
CA ALA A 31 -9.92 -10.66 -15.25
C ALA A 31 -8.70 -11.41 -14.66
N ASP A 32 -7.53 -11.21 -15.27
CA ASP A 32 -6.24 -11.67 -14.77
C ASP A 32 -5.68 -10.66 -13.76
N VAL A 33 -5.83 -10.96 -12.48
CA VAL A 33 -5.43 -10.05 -11.38
C VAL A 33 -4.11 -10.49 -10.78
N ILE A 34 -3.15 -9.57 -10.74
CA ILE A 34 -1.83 -9.75 -10.14
C ILE A 34 -1.70 -8.78 -8.98
N ARG A 35 -1.70 -9.31 -7.75
CA ARG A 35 -1.45 -8.54 -6.54
C ARG A 35 0.05 -8.39 -6.30
N ILE A 36 0.49 -7.17 -6.02
CA ILE A 36 1.86 -6.84 -5.65
C ILE A 36 1.92 -6.50 -4.17
N ASP A 37 2.74 -7.23 -3.43
CA ASP A 37 3.05 -6.96 -2.04
C ASP A 37 4.58 -6.78 -1.88
N PRO A 38 5.06 -6.05 -0.86
CA PRO A 38 6.49 -6.01 -0.56
C PRO A 38 6.99 -7.39 -0.07
N GLU A 39 8.31 -7.56 -0.04
CA GLU A 39 8.92 -8.69 0.65
C GLU A 39 8.46 -8.73 2.11
N GLY A 40 8.05 -9.91 2.58
CA GLY A 40 7.45 -10.09 3.90
C GLY A 40 5.94 -9.82 3.97
N GLY A 41 5.27 -9.47 2.85
CA GLY A 41 3.81 -9.35 2.72
C GLY A 41 3.27 -7.94 2.89
N GLY A 42 2.09 -7.68 2.33
CA GLY A 42 1.38 -6.40 2.48
C GLY A 42 0.99 -6.13 3.93
N ILE A 43 0.72 -4.87 4.29
CA ILE A 43 0.47 -4.46 5.69
C ILE A 43 -0.71 -5.20 6.38
N ASP A 44 -1.55 -5.87 5.60
CA ASP A 44 -2.76 -6.56 6.00
C ASP A 44 -2.69 -8.10 5.88
N TYR A 45 -1.58 -8.68 5.43
CA TYR A 45 -1.51 -10.13 5.13
C TYR A 45 -1.67 -11.05 6.34
N ARG A 46 -1.40 -10.55 7.56
CA ARG A 46 -1.62 -11.26 8.84
C ARG A 46 -2.81 -10.70 9.63
N ARG A 47 -3.74 -10.04 8.95
CA ARG A 47 -4.92 -9.47 9.62
C ARG A 47 -5.76 -10.59 10.23
N ARG A 48 -6.10 -10.46 11.50
CA ARG A 48 -7.00 -11.39 12.21
C ARG A 48 -8.43 -11.31 11.64
N PRO A 49 -9.21 -12.42 11.68
CA PRO A 49 -8.89 -13.70 12.32
C PRO A 49 -7.88 -14.54 11.53
N LEU A 50 -7.12 -15.37 12.25
CA LEU A 50 -6.16 -16.33 11.69
C LEU A 50 -6.72 -17.74 11.85
N SER A 51 -6.44 -18.63 10.88
CA SER A 51 -6.60 -20.07 11.06
C SER A 51 -5.51 -20.65 11.98
N ASP A 52 -5.64 -21.93 12.30
CA ASP A 52 -4.72 -22.64 13.20
C ASP A 52 -3.25 -22.59 12.72
N ASP A 53 -3.05 -22.58 11.39
CA ASP A 53 -1.75 -22.45 10.71
C ASP A 53 -1.22 -21.00 10.63
N GLN A 54 -1.85 -20.05 11.32
CA GLN A 54 -1.53 -18.61 11.30
C GLN A 54 -1.78 -17.92 9.95
N THR A 55 -2.53 -18.53 9.02
CA THR A 55 -2.95 -17.87 7.78
C THR A 55 -4.11 -16.89 8.05
N SER A 56 -4.06 -15.69 7.47
CA SER A 56 -5.16 -14.72 7.59
C SER A 56 -6.38 -15.17 6.79
N LEU A 57 -7.52 -15.31 7.47
CA LEU A 57 -8.80 -15.61 6.82
C LEU A 57 -9.28 -14.44 5.94
N TYR A 58 -8.93 -13.20 6.32
CA TYR A 58 -9.19 -12.04 5.47
C TYR A 58 -8.36 -12.11 4.18
N TRP A 59 -7.06 -12.35 4.29
CA TRP A 59 -6.18 -12.37 3.13
C TRP A 59 -6.55 -13.51 2.18
N ALA A 60 -6.78 -14.72 2.71
CA ALA A 60 -7.20 -15.87 1.91
C ALA A 60 -8.55 -15.63 1.21
N GLY A 61 -9.52 -15.05 1.91
CA GLY A 61 -10.85 -14.77 1.37
C GLY A 61 -10.86 -13.69 0.28
N LEU A 62 -10.06 -12.63 0.46
CA LEU A 62 -10.03 -11.47 -0.42
C LEU A 62 -9.10 -11.62 -1.62
N ASN A 63 -8.19 -12.60 -1.61
CA ASN A 63 -7.17 -12.76 -2.66
C ASN A 63 -7.24 -14.10 -3.42
N LYS A 64 -8.26 -14.93 -3.15
CA LYS A 64 -8.51 -16.15 -3.93
C LYS A 64 -8.67 -15.85 -5.43
N GLY A 65 -8.10 -16.70 -6.28
CA GLY A 65 -8.14 -16.55 -7.73
C GLY A 65 -7.19 -15.50 -8.31
N LYS A 66 -6.53 -14.69 -7.47
CA LYS A 66 -5.50 -13.74 -7.88
C LYS A 66 -4.13 -14.41 -7.91
N ARG A 67 -3.26 -13.95 -8.81
CA ARG A 67 -1.82 -14.21 -8.74
C ARG A 67 -1.18 -13.20 -7.80
N SER A 68 -0.06 -13.54 -7.17
CA SER A 68 0.66 -12.64 -6.28
C SER A 68 2.15 -12.66 -6.57
N VAL A 69 2.79 -11.49 -6.47
CA VAL A 69 4.24 -11.33 -6.59
C VAL A 69 4.76 -10.43 -5.47
N ALA A 70 5.91 -10.79 -4.91
CA ALA A 70 6.65 -9.95 -3.98
C ALA A 70 7.55 -9.00 -4.77
N LEU A 71 7.42 -7.69 -4.55
CA LEU A 71 8.19 -6.67 -5.27
C LEU A 71 8.36 -5.40 -4.43
N ASP A 72 9.59 -4.88 -4.35
CA ASP A 72 9.84 -3.58 -3.74
C ASP A 72 9.62 -2.43 -4.74
N LEU A 73 8.42 -1.84 -4.70
CA LEU A 73 8.04 -0.68 -5.52
C LEU A 73 8.78 0.63 -5.16
N ARG A 74 9.61 0.63 -4.10
CA ARG A 74 10.48 1.77 -3.78
C ARG A 74 11.79 1.74 -4.56
N SER A 75 12.18 0.57 -5.05
CA SER A 75 13.37 0.40 -5.88
C SER A 75 13.11 0.80 -7.33
N ALA A 76 14.15 1.27 -8.03
CA ALA A 76 14.06 1.59 -9.45
C ALA A 76 13.69 0.36 -10.29
N ASP A 77 14.31 -0.79 -10.00
CA ASP A 77 14.01 -2.08 -10.64
C ASP A 77 12.55 -2.52 -10.40
N GLY A 78 12.04 -2.35 -9.18
CA GLY A 78 10.66 -2.66 -8.87
C GLY A 78 9.66 -1.75 -9.58
N GLN A 79 9.99 -0.46 -9.75
CA GLN A 79 9.18 0.46 -10.54
C GLN A 79 9.21 0.12 -12.03
N GLU A 80 10.38 -0.25 -12.57
CA GLU A 80 10.53 -0.66 -13.96
C GLU A 80 9.69 -1.92 -14.27
N LYS A 81 9.67 -2.90 -13.36
CA LYS A 81 8.90 -4.15 -13.52
C LYS A 81 7.38 -3.97 -13.58
N VAL A 82 6.85 -2.84 -13.09
CA VAL A 82 5.40 -2.53 -13.12
C VAL A 82 5.05 -1.39 -14.06
N ASP A 83 6.05 -0.82 -14.73
CA ASP A 83 5.82 0.22 -15.71
C ASP A 83 5.03 -0.35 -16.90
N GLN A 84 4.04 0.42 -17.36
CA GLN A 84 3.21 0.06 -18.51
C GLN A 84 3.30 1.18 -19.56
N PRO A 85 4.30 1.09 -20.46
CA PRO A 85 4.49 2.06 -21.54
C PRO A 85 3.21 2.17 -22.37
N GLY A 86 2.64 3.37 -22.45
CA GLY A 86 1.40 3.65 -23.18
C GLY A 86 0.18 3.95 -22.29
N ILE A 87 0.21 3.55 -21.02
CA ILE A 87 -0.79 3.99 -20.03
C ILE A 87 -0.42 5.38 -19.47
N GLY A 88 0.88 5.65 -19.34
CA GLY A 88 1.38 6.94 -18.84
C GLY A 88 1.30 7.05 -17.32
N LYS A 89 1.67 8.23 -16.80
CA LYS A 89 1.64 8.50 -15.34
C LYS A 89 0.23 8.91 -14.93
N HIS A 90 -0.40 8.12 -14.08
CA HIS A 90 -1.68 8.48 -13.47
C HIS A 90 -1.49 8.94 -12.01
N LEU A 91 -2.25 9.96 -11.62
CA LEU A 91 -2.36 10.32 -10.22
C LEU A 91 -3.12 9.21 -9.49
N SER A 92 -2.44 8.53 -8.56
CA SER A 92 -3.11 7.63 -7.62
C SER A 92 -4.00 8.44 -6.68
N ALA A 93 -5.18 7.93 -6.33
CA ALA A 93 -6.04 8.55 -5.34
C ALA A 93 -5.26 8.77 -4.02
N GLY A 94 -4.91 10.02 -3.75
CA GLY A 94 -4.54 10.44 -2.40
C GLY A 94 -5.82 10.62 -1.60
N SER A 95 -5.81 10.25 -0.32
CA SER A 95 -6.92 10.62 0.56
C SER A 95 -7.05 12.14 0.55
N PRO A 96 -8.20 12.72 0.13
CA PRO A 96 -8.46 14.14 0.30
C PRO A 96 -8.72 14.47 1.79
N ILE A 97 -8.94 13.44 2.61
CA ILE A 97 -9.20 13.56 4.03
C ILE A 97 -7.86 13.67 4.76
N ASN A 98 -7.57 14.86 5.24
CA ASN A 98 -6.52 15.15 6.20
C ASN A 98 -7.12 15.07 7.60
N PHE A 99 -6.95 13.93 8.28
CA PHE A 99 -7.49 13.71 9.63
C PHE A 99 -6.89 14.65 10.70
N VAL A 100 -5.83 15.39 10.37
CA VAL A 100 -5.04 16.19 11.33
C VAL A 100 -5.11 17.71 11.04
N GLY A 101 -5.86 18.16 10.03
CA GLY A 101 -5.87 19.59 9.63
C GLY A 101 -4.53 20.12 9.08
N GLU A 102 -3.47 19.32 9.14
CA GLU A 102 -2.14 19.63 8.66
C GLU A 102 -2.04 19.45 7.13
N LYS A 103 -1.34 20.37 6.45
CA LYS A 103 -1.07 20.22 5.02
C LYS A 103 -0.18 19.00 4.79
N ARG A 104 -0.55 18.17 3.82
CA ARG A 104 0.27 17.02 3.43
C ARG A 104 1.64 17.53 2.97
N GLN A 105 2.69 17.16 3.69
CA GLN A 105 4.06 17.49 3.29
C GLN A 105 4.47 16.69 2.04
N PRO A 106 5.34 17.25 1.18
CA PRO A 106 5.91 16.49 0.07
C PRO A 106 6.61 15.24 0.59
N VAL A 107 6.47 14.13 -0.14
CA VAL A 107 7.11 12.87 0.21
C VAL A 107 8.63 13.09 0.23
N ARG A 108 9.26 12.79 1.37
CA ARG A 108 10.72 12.75 1.53
C ARG A 108 11.11 11.36 2.03
N PRO A 109 12.35 10.90 1.78
CA PRO A 109 12.85 9.64 2.33
C PRO A 109 12.62 9.57 3.85
N ALA A 110 12.29 8.39 4.36
CA ALA A 110 12.15 8.19 5.79
C ALA A 110 13.48 8.53 6.49
N VAL A 111 13.39 9.28 7.58
CA VAL A 111 14.57 9.61 8.39
C VAL A 111 15.16 8.33 8.98
N GLN A 112 16.48 8.26 9.02
CA GLN A 112 17.16 7.13 9.65
C GLN A 112 16.99 7.20 11.17
N VAL A 113 16.99 6.04 11.83
CA VAL A 113 16.96 5.97 13.29
C VAL A 113 18.16 6.73 13.84
N GLY A 114 17.93 7.77 14.65
CA GLY A 114 18.97 8.62 15.22
C GLY A 114 19.16 9.98 14.54
N GLN A 115 18.67 10.14 13.30
CA GLN A 115 18.90 11.34 12.49
C GLN A 115 18.36 12.63 13.13
N ASP A 116 17.20 12.55 13.79
CA ASP A 116 16.53 13.71 14.40
C ASP A 116 16.51 13.69 15.93
N THR A 117 17.29 12.81 16.57
CA THR A 117 17.21 12.59 18.04
C THR A 117 17.41 13.87 18.84
N HIS A 118 18.36 14.71 18.48
CA HIS A 118 18.59 15.98 19.18
C HIS A 118 17.41 16.95 19.08
N ALA A 119 16.77 17.03 17.92
CA ALA A 119 15.61 17.90 17.69
C ALA A 119 14.39 17.39 18.48
N VAL A 120 14.17 16.07 18.48
CA VAL A 120 13.09 15.43 19.23
C VAL A 120 13.27 15.65 20.73
N LEU A 121 14.47 15.39 21.27
CA LEU A 121 14.77 15.58 22.69
C LEU A 121 14.59 17.04 23.14
N ARG A 122 14.99 18.01 22.30
CA ARG A 122 14.78 19.43 22.57
C ARG A 122 13.30 19.81 22.65
N ASN A 123 12.47 19.24 21.78
CA ASN A 123 11.02 19.50 21.78
C ASN A 123 10.35 18.89 23.02
N VAL A 124 10.76 17.67 23.39
CA VAL A 124 10.32 16.99 24.62
C VAL A 124 10.70 17.81 25.86
N SER A 125 11.95 18.27 25.96
CA SER A 125 12.42 19.03 27.12
C SER A 125 11.82 20.43 27.23
N SER A 126 11.37 21.01 26.12
CA SER A 126 10.76 22.35 26.08
C SER A 126 9.23 22.34 26.21
N GLY A 127 8.60 21.17 26.39
CA GLY A 127 7.15 21.03 26.48
C GLY A 127 6.41 21.37 25.18
N ARG A 128 7.13 21.55 24.06
CA ARG A 128 6.54 21.83 22.74
C ARG A 128 6.15 20.53 22.07
N PHE A 129 5.06 19.95 22.54
CA PHE A 129 4.43 18.81 21.90
C PHE A 129 3.36 19.32 20.91
N GLY A 130 3.56 19.01 19.63
CA GLY A 130 2.47 19.11 18.64
C GLY A 130 2.31 20.43 17.89
N SER A 131 3.15 21.45 18.08
CA SER A 131 3.15 22.63 17.19
C SER A 131 4.34 22.61 16.21
N SER A 132 4.00 22.32 14.95
CA SER A 132 4.77 22.57 13.73
C SER A 132 6.24 22.13 13.75
N MET A 133 6.47 20.87 13.36
CA MET A 133 7.74 20.42 12.78
C MET A 133 7.79 20.81 11.29
N LEU A 134 7.65 22.11 11.01
CA LEU A 134 7.82 22.71 9.68
C LEU A 134 9.02 23.67 9.74
N PRO A 135 9.98 23.58 8.81
CA PRO A 135 11.03 24.58 8.70
C PRO A 135 10.44 25.89 8.15
N GLU A 136 11.03 27.03 8.54
CA GLU A 136 10.83 28.33 7.87
C GLU A 136 11.18 28.26 6.38
#